data_AF-A0A9E2K6H3-F1
#
_entry.id   AF-A0A9E2K6H3-F1
#
_cell.length_a   1.000
_cell.length_b   1.000
_cell.length_c   1.000
_cell.angle_alpha   90.00
_cell.angle_beta   90.00
_cell.angle_gamma   90.00
#
_symmetry.space_group_name_H-M   'P 1'
#
loop_
_entity.id
_entity.type
_entity.pdbx_description
1 polymer ?
#
loop_
_entity_poly.entity_id
_entity_poly.type
_entity_poly.pdbx_seq_one_letter_code
_entity_poly.pdbx_strand_id
1 'polypeptide(L)'
;MSSTNSPFGQNEWLVEEMYRKFRADPSSVDESWHEFLRGYLPESAEPGNGQPVPADPPPAPPAAPAAPPAPAAPAAPPAPVAAAPAAPAPAPAELPADDETQVLRGAAAAVVKNMNASLEIPTATSVRAIPAKLMIDNRTVINNHLTRNRGGKISFTHLLGYAIVQAVKKFPNMNRHFAEIDGKPNAVTPAHTNLGLAIDLQGKDGKRSLVVAAIKGCEALEFAEFVAAYED
;
A
#
# COMPACT_ATOMS: atom_id res chain seq x y z
N MET A 1 10.56 -23.25 2.31
CA MET A 1 10.03 -21.92 2.66
C MET A 1 11.16 -21.16 3.31
N SER A 2 11.93 -20.42 2.51
CA SER A 2 13.10 -19.69 3.00
C SER A 2 12.62 -18.42 3.68
N SER A 3 12.82 -18.33 4.98
CA SER A 3 12.56 -17.13 5.77
C SER A 3 13.62 -16.09 5.43
N THR A 4 13.23 -15.01 4.76
CA THR A 4 14.10 -13.83 4.55
C THR A 4 14.32 -13.18 5.92
N ASN A 5 15.50 -13.36 6.51
CA ASN A 5 15.83 -12.88 7.84
C ASN A 5 16.30 -11.41 7.82
N SER A 6 15.75 -10.60 6.92
CA SER A 6 16.10 -9.19 6.78
C SER A 6 15.25 -8.34 7.73
N PRO A 7 15.86 -7.44 8.53
CA PRO A 7 15.13 -6.59 9.49
C PRO A 7 14.12 -5.65 8.81
N PHE A 8 14.22 -5.47 7.49
CA PHE A 8 13.33 -4.62 6.70
C PHE A 8 12.28 -5.40 5.91
N GLY A 9 12.34 -6.74 5.90
CA GLY A 9 11.37 -7.61 5.21
C GLY A 9 11.17 -7.21 3.74
N GLN A 10 9.92 -7.00 3.35
CA GLN A 10 9.56 -6.61 1.97
C GLN A 10 10.13 -5.25 1.51
N ASN A 11 10.64 -4.42 2.43
CA ASN A 11 11.22 -3.12 2.10
C ASN A 11 12.74 -3.16 1.88
N GLU A 12 13.34 -4.36 1.90
CA GLU A 12 14.78 -4.55 1.69
C GLU A 12 15.27 -3.99 0.35
N TRP A 13 14.47 -4.15 -0.72
CA TRP A 13 14.81 -3.62 -2.05
C TRP A 13 14.96 -2.10 -2.05
N LEU A 14 14.14 -1.39 -1.27
CA LEU A 14 14.16 0.06 -1.19
C LEU A 14 15.39 0.54 -0.43
N VAL A 15 15.74 -0.14 0.66
CA VAL A 15 16.97 0.15 1.42
C VAL A 15 18.21 -0.08 0.55
N GLU A 16 18.22 -1.13 -0.28
CA GLU A 16 19.30 -1.40 -1.23
C GLU A 16 19.40 -0.32 -2.33
N GLU A 17 18.26 0.15 -2.84
CA GLU A 17 18.22 1.25 -3.81
C GLU A 17 18.71 2.57 -3.19
N MET A 18 18.28 2.88 -1.96
CA MET A 18 18.74 4.05 -1.21
C MET A 18 20.25 3.97 -0.92
N TYR A 19 20.76 2.78 -0.54
CA TYR A 19 22.19 2.56 -0.35
C TYR A 19 22.98 2.78 -1.64
N ARG A 20 22.48 2.27 -2.77
CA ARG A 20 23.10 2.49 -4.09
C ARG A 20 23.16 3.97 -4.45
N LYS A 21 22.06 4.72 -4.24
CA LYS A 21 21.98 6.17 -4.47
C LYS A 21 22.93 6.93 -3.55
N PHE A 22 22.94 6.62 -2.25
CA PHE A 22 23.83 7.22 -1.26
C PHE A 22 25.32 7.02 -1.59
N ARG A 23 25.68 5.85 -2.14
CA ARG A 23 27.04 5.57 -2.60
C ARG A 23 27.46 6.35 -3.84
N ALA A 24 26.51 6.68 -4.72
CA ALA A 24 26.78 7.47 -5.92
C ALA A 24 26.82 8.98 -5.61
N ASP A 25 25.88 9.44 -4.80
CA ASP A 25 25.76 10.81 -4.30
C ASP A 25 25.10 10.80 -2.92
N PRO A 26 25.85 11.11 -1.84
CA PRO A 26 25.29 11.16 -0.49
C PRO A 26 24.12 12.14 -0.33
N SER A 27 24.08 13.21 -1.13
CA SER A 27 23.00 14.22 -1.06
C SER A 27 21.69 13.77 -1.72
N SER A 28 21.72 12.65 -2.47
CA SER A 28 20.53 12.07 -3.10
C SER A 28 19.59 11.35 -2.13
N VAL A 29 20.01 11.19 -0.88
CA VAL A 29 19.24 10.56 0.20
C VAL A 29 19.16 11.52 1.39
N ASP A 30 18.01 11.52 2.07
CA ASP A 30 17.77 12.34 3.25
C ASP A 30 18.83 12.09 4.35
N GLU A 31 19.26 13.18 5.00
CA GLU A 31 20.37 13.18 5.98
C GLU A 31 20.10 12.24 7.18
N SER A 32 18.82 12.05 7.55
CA SER A 32 18.44 11.13 8.63
C SER A 32 18.81 9.67 8.37
N TRP A 33 19.11 9.30 7.11
CA TRP A 33 19.51 7.96 6.72
C TRP A 33 21.03 7.78 6.62
N HIS A 34 21.82 8.85 6.65
CA HIS A 34 23.26 8.80 6.36
C HIS A 34 24.06 8.02 7.41
N GLU A 35 23.68 8.10 8.69
CA GLU A 35 24.33 7.32 9.75
C GLU A 35 24.09 5.82 9.58
N PHE A 36 22.86 5.45 9.21
CA PHE A 36 22.48 4.07 8.95
C PHE A 36 23.17 3.50 7.69
N LEU A 37 23.10 4.23 6.57
CA LEU A 37 23.65 3.75 5.29
C LEU A 37 25.18 3.68 5.27
N ARG A 38 25.88 4.47 6.08
CA ARG A 38 27.36 4.35 6.26
C ARG A 38 27.78 3.01 6.86
N GLY A 39 26.96 2.43 7.73
CA GLY A 39 27.23 1.15 8.39
C GLY A 39 26.60 -0.06 7.70
N TYR A 40 25.90 0.14 6.57
CA TYR A 40 25.11 -0.90 5.92
C TYR A 40 26.00 -1.86 5.10
N LEU A 41 25.89 -3.15 5.40
CA LEU A 41 26.57 -4.25 4.72
C LEU A 41 25.50 -5.07 3.97
N PRO A 42 25.36 -4.93 2.64
CA PRO A 42 24.41 -5.74 1.89
C PRO A 42 24.82 -7.21 1.95
N GLU A 43 23.96 -8.07 2.49
CA GLU A 43 24.10 -9.52 2.35
C GLU A 43 23.74 -9.85 0.90
N SER A 44 24.66 -10.51 0.17
CA SER A 44 24.49 -10.79 -1.26
C SER A 44 23.27 -11.66 -1.53
N ALA A 45 22.11 -11.04 -1.72
CA ALA A 45 20.89 -11.70 -2.16
C ALA A 45 20.88 -11.77 -3.70
N GLU A 46 20.82 -13.00 -4.23
CA GLU A 46 20.63 -13.24 -5.65
C GLU A 46 19.34 -12.59 -6.17
N PRO A 47 19.32 -12.08 -7.42
CA PRO A 47 18.23 -11.24 -7.91
C PRO A 47 16.96 -12.06 -8.19
N GLY A 48 15.95 -11.87 -7.35
CA GLY A 48 14.57 -12.31 -7.59
C GLY A 48 13.77 -11.27 -8.39
N ASN A 49 13.73 -11.46 -9.71
CA ASN A 49 12.78 -10.96 -10.72
C ASN A 49 11.92 -9.69 -10.47
N GLY A 50 12.18 -8.65 -11.26
CA GLY A 50 11.25 -7.54 -11.54
C GLY A 50 11.88 -6.43 -12.41
N GLN A 51 11.79 -6.59 -13.74
CA GLN A 51 12.15 -5.72 -14.88
C GLN A 51 12.79 -4.31 -14.66
N PRO A 52 13.88 -3.97 -15.40
CA PRO A 52 14.44 -2.62 -15.45
C PRO A 52 13.64 -1.71 -16.41
N VAL A 53 13.26 -0.52 -15.94
CA VAL A 53 12.85 0.61 -16.79
C VAL A 53 14.10 1.29 -17.36
N PRO A 54 14.15 1.66 -18.66
CA PRO A 54 15.32 2.36 -19.22
C PRO A 54 15.48 3.74 -18.59
N ALA A 55 16.67 4.05 -18.10
CA ALA A 55 17.03 5.38 -17.62
C ALA A 55 17.35 6.31 -18.80
N ASP A 56 16.84 7.55 -18.75
CA ASP A 56 17.28 8.66 -19.59
C ASP A 56 18.78 8.97 -19.36
N PRO A 57 19.54 9.35 -20.39
CA PRO A 57 20.93 9.77 -20.22
C PRO A 57 21.00 11.13 -19.49
N PRO A 58 21.98 11.31 -18.57
CA PRO A 58 22.10 12.54 -17.78
C PRO A 58 22.61 13.74 -18.60
N PRO A 59 22.26 14.98 -18.23
CA PRO A 59 22.72 16.19 -18.91
C PRO A 59 24.21 16.49 -18.60
N ALA A 60 24.96 16.91 -19.60
CA ALA A 60 26.36 17.31 -19.48
C ALA A 60 26.50 18.76 -18.93
N PRO A 61 27.57 19.05 -18.15
CA PRO A 61 27.81 20.38 -17.55
C PRO A 61 28.30 21.43 -18.58
N PRO A 62 28.14 22.74 -18.30
CA PRO A 62 28.39 23.80 -19.27
C PRO A 62 29.89 24.12 -19.42
N ALA A 63 30.37 24.19 -20.67
CA ALA A 63 31.71 24.66 -21.01
C ALA A 63 31.68 26.12 -21.53
N ALA A 64 32.66 26.92 -21.11
CA ALA A 64 32.88 28.30 -21.52
C ALA A 64 33.36 28.43 -22.98
N PRO A 65 33.23 29.61 -23.62
CA PRO A 65 33.20 29.73 -25.09
C PRO A 65 34.59 29.74 -25.73
N ALA A 66 34.75 28.98 -26.81
CA ALA A 66 35.87 29.05 -27.74
C ALA A 66 35.42 29.62 -29.11
N ALA A 67 36.33 30.37 -29.74
CA ALA A 67 36.14 31.20 -30.94
C ALA A 67 35.74 30.43 -32.22
N PRO A 68 35.12 31.10 -33.22
CA PRO A 68 34.45 30.43 -34.34
C PRO A 68 35.41 30.01 -35.46
N PRO A 69 35.24 28.83 -36.06
CA PRO A 69 35.82 28.50 -37.36
C PRO A 69 34.92 28.95 -38.53
N ALA A 70 35.56 29.28 -39.65
CA ALA A 70 34.98 29.84 -40.87
C ALA A 70 34.13 28.84 -41.69
N PRO A 71 33.26 29.31 -42.62
CA PRO A 71 32.23 28.49 -43.24
C PRO A 71 32.75 27.64 -44.41
N ALA A 72 32.33 26.37 -44.44
CA ALA A 72 32.44 25.49 -45.62
C ALA A 72 31.04 25.15 -46.17
N ALA A 73 30.96 25.07 -47.50
CA ALA A 73 29.75 25.11 -48.32
C ALA A 73 28.78 23.89 -48.19
N PRO A 74 27.50 24.03 -48.60
CA PRO A 74 26.49 22.99 -48.41
C PRO A 74 26.60 21.86 -49.47
N ALA A 75 26.53 20.61 -49.02
CA ALA A 75 26.31 19.43 -49.86
C ALA A 75 24.84 19.00 -49.84
N ALA A 76 24.35 18.53 -51.00
CA ALA A 76 22.95 18.28 -51.35
C ALA A 76 22.26 17.13 -50.57
N PRO A 77 20.92 17.14 -50.46
CA PRO A 77 20.16 16.11 -49.74
C PRO A 77 20.06 14.78 -50.52
N PRO A 78 20.05 13.62 -49.85
CA PRO A 78 19.80 12.33 -50.48
C PRO A 78 18.31 12.10 -50.77
N ALA A 79 18.04 11.33 -51.83
CA ALA A 79 16.73 11.02 -52.39
C ALA A 79 15.90 10.04 -51.53
N PRO A 80 14.55 10.03 -51.66
CA PRO A 80 13.67 9.22 -50.82
C PRO A 80 13.61 7.75 -51.30
N VAL A 81 13.68 6.82 -50.35
CA VAL A 81 13.48 5.38 -50.59
C VAL A 81 11.99 5.06 -50.45
N ALA A 82 11.42 4.41 -51.47
CA ALA A 82 10.02 3.99 -51.51
C ALA A 82 9.74 2.84 -50.51
N ALA A 83 8.59 2.94 -49.82
CA ALA A 83 8.12 1.94 -48.87
C ALA A 83 7.55 0.70 -49.58
N ALA A 84 7.91 -0.49 -49.09
CA ALA A 84 7.32 -1.77 -49.51
C ALA A 84 5.95 -2.00 -48.82
N PRO A 85 5.00 -2.73 -49.44
CA PRO A 85 3.65 -2.91 -48.89
C PRO A 85 3.62 -3.86 -47.68
N ALA A 86 2.81 -3.52 -46.67
CA ALA A 86 2.59 -4.31 -45.47
C ALA A 86 1.74 -5.56 -45.74
N ALA A 87 2.12 -6.70 -45.13
CA ALA A 87 1.34 -7.94 -45.14
C ALA A 87 0.09 -7.82 -44.23
N PRO A 88 -1.02 -8.53 -44.53
CA PRO A 88 -2.25 -8.43 -43.76
C PRO A 88 -2.11 -9.05 -42.37
N ALA A 89 -2.70 -8.40 -41.37
CA ALA A 89 -2.71 -8.84 -39.97
C ALA A 89 -3.47 -10.17 -39.79
N PRO A 90 -3.01 -11.08 -38.90
CA PRO A 90 -3.72 -12.31 -38.60
C PRO A 90 -5.04 -12.01 -37.87
N ALA A 91 -6.08 -12.79 -38.18
CA ALA A 91 -7.38 -12.72 -37.52
C ALA A 91 -7.29 -13.05 -36.02
N PRO A 92 -8.19 -12.52 -35.18
CA PRO A 92 -8.20 -12.79 -33.74
C PRO A 92 -8.35 -14.29 -33.47
N ALA A 93 -7.49 -14.82 -32.60
CA ALA A 93 -7.61 -16.19 -32.11
C ALA A 93 -8.92 -16.35 -31.31
N GLU A 94 -9.72 -17.36 -31.63
CA GLU A 94 -10.89 -17.76 -30.84
C GLU A 94 -10.43 -18.20 -29.45
N LEU A 95 -10.99 -17.54 -28.41
CA LEU A 95 -10.81 -17.93 -27.01
C LEU A 95 -11.50 -19.29 -26.76
N PRO A 96 -10.94 -20.16 -25.89
CA PRO A 96 -11.52 -21.47 -25.60
C PRO A 96 -12.95 -21.37 -25.04
N ALA A 97 -13.83 -22.27 -25.48
CA ALA A 97 -15.29 -22.16 -25.40
C ALA A 97 -15.94 -22.47 -24.03
N ASP A 98 -15.23 -22.33 -22.91
CA ASP A 98 -15.74 -22.63 -21.56
C ASP A 98 -15.68 -21.42 -20.60
N ASP A 99 -15.90 -20.21 -21.12
CA ASP A 99 -15.98 -19.01 -20.29
C ASP A 99 -17.33 -18.96 -19.53
N GLU A 100 -17.31 -19.18 -18.21
CA GLU A 100 -18.47 -18.95 -17.35
C GLU A 100 -18.51 -17.47 -16.91
N THR A 101 -19.54 -16.74 -17.36
CA THR A 101 -19.74 -15.33 -17.00
C THR A 101 -20.82 -15.18 -15.94
N GLN A 102 -20.48 -14.60 -14.78
CA GLN A 102 -21.44 -14.29 -13.72
C GLN A 102 -21.52 -12.78 -13.46
N VAL A 103 -22.74 -12.22 -13.53
CA VAL A 103 -22.99 -10.81 -13.17
C VAL A 103 -22.95 -10.65 -11.64
N LEU A 104 -22.10 -9.73 -11.16
CA LEU A 104 -22.00 -9.36 -9.75
C LEU A 104 -23.18 -8.48 -9.34
N ARG A 105 -23.77 -8.78 -8.17
CA ARG A 105 -24.92 -8.05 -7.61
C ARG A 105 -24.76 -7.83 -6.12
N GLY A 106 -25.54 -6.91 -5.55
CA GLY A 106 -25.61 -6.67 -4.11
C GLY A 106 -24.25 -6.32 -3.50
N ALA A 107 -23.88 -7.01 -2.42
CA ALA A 107 -22.64 -6.77 -1.68
C ALA A 107 -21.39 -6.87 -2.56
N ALA A 108 -21.31 -7.85 -3.47
CA ALA A 108 -20.16 -8.00 -4.36
C ALA A 108 -20.00 -6.80 -5.30
N ALA A 109 -21.10 -6.29 -5.85
CA ALA A 109 -21.08 -5.08 -6.69
C ALA A 109 -20.69 -3.82 -5.88
N ALA A 110 -21.14 -3.72 -4.63
CA ALA A 110 -20.75 -2.63 -3.74
C ALA A 110 -19.25 -2.65 -3.40
N VAL A 111 -18.67 -3.84 -3.17
CA VAL A 111 -17.22 -3.99 -2.97
C VAL A 111 -16.47 -3.50 -4.20
N VAL A 112 -16.85 -3.92 -5.42
CA VAL A 112 -16.21 -3.45 -6.65
C VAL A 112 -16.28 -1.93 -6.78
N LYS A 113 -17.45 -1.32 -6.54
CA LYS A 113 -17.62 0.13 -6.56
C LYS A 113 -16.64 0.83 -5.60
N ASN A 114 -16.54 0.35 -4.36
CA ASN A 114 -15.68 0.95 -3.35
C ASN A 114 -14.19 0.72 -3.63
N MET A 115 -13.81 -0.44 -4.18
CA MET A 115 -12.44 -0.72 -4.59
C MET A 115 -12.00 0.17 -5.75
N ASN A 116 -12.88 0.42 -6.73
CA ASN A 116 -12.59 1.36 -7.81
C ASN A 116 -12.42 2.79 -7.30
N ALA A 117 -13.27 3.24 -6.37
CA ALA A 117 -13.13 4.56 -5.74
C ALA A 117 -11.82 4.69 -4.94
N SER A 118 -11.33 3.59 -4.36
CA SER A 118 -10.09 3.60 -3.58
C SER A 118 -8.84 3.85 -4.44
N LEU A 119 -8.91 3.67 -5.77
CA LEU A 119 -7.79 3.93 -6.68
C LEU A 119 -7.37 5.40 -6.72
N GLU A 120 -8.28 6.32 -6.35
CA GLU A 120 -7.99 7.75 -6.28
C GLU A 120 -7.10 8.12 -5.09
N ILE A 121 -6.95 7.22 -4.12
CA ILE A 121 -6.17 7.47 -2.90
C ILE A 121 -4.72 6.99 -3.11
N PRO A 122 -3.73 7.91 -3.15
CA PRO A 122 -2.32 7.53 -3.25
C PRO A 122 -1.90 6.82 -1.95
N THR A 123 -1.80 5.49 -2.00
CA THR A 123 -1.59 4.67 -0.81
C THR A 123 -0.10 4.47 -0.54
N ALA A 124 0.35 4.83 0.67
CA ALA A 124 1.67 4.51 1.18
C ALA A 124 1.55 3.54 2.36
N THR A 125 2.37 2.48 2.40
CA THR A 125 2.30 1.43 3.42
C THR A 125 3.55 1.44 4.29
N SER A 126 3.36 1.36 5.61
CA SER A 126 4.43 1.16 6.59
C SER A 126 4.13 -0.05 7.44
N VAL A 127 5.17 -0.82 7.80
CA VAL A 127 5.03 -2.06 8.59
C VAL A 127 5.95 -1.98 9.79
N ARG A 128 5.47 -2.42 10.96
CA ARG A 128 6.24 -2.54 12.19
C ARG A 128 5.95 -3.88 12.86
N ALA A 129 6.99 -4.56 13.33
CA ALA A 129 6.85 -5.75 14.14
C ALA A 129 6.67 -5.37 15.61
N ILE A 130 5.63 -5.91 16.27
CA ILE A 130 5.34 -5.67 17.68
C ILE A 130 5.35 -7.01 18.42
N PRO A 131 6.18 -7.20 19.45
CA PRO A 131 6.14 -8.40 20.27
C PRO A 131 4.77 -8.58 20.96
N ALA A 132 4.14 -9.74 20.76
CA ALA A 132 2.77 -10.00 21.23
C ALA A 132 2.68 -10.76 22.56
N LYS A 133 3.81 -11.19 23.15
CA LYS A 133 3.82 -12.09 24.32
C LYS A 133 2.99 -11.54 25.49
N LEU A 134 3.20 -10.28 25.86
CA LEU A 134 2.46 -9.65 26.96
C LEU A 134 0.94 -9.61 26.69
N MET A 135 0.55 -9.35 25.44
CA MET A 135 -0.85 -9.35 25.03
C MET A 135 -1.48 -10.76 25.14
N ILE A 136 -0.74 -11.81 24.79
CA ILE A 136 -1.18 -13.21 24.92
C ILE A 136 -1.38 -13.58 26.40
N ASP A 137 -0.40 -13.26 27.25
CA ASP A 137 -0.43 -13.58 28.67
C ASP A 137 -1.59 -12.83 29.35
N ASN A 138 -1.74 -11.53 29.10
CA ASN A 138 -2.83 -10.71 29.64
C ASN A 138 -4.20 -11.19 29.16
N ARG A 139 -4.35 -11.51 27.87
CA ARG A 139 -5.61 -12.05 27.33
C ARG A 139 -5.99 -13.36 28.00
N THR A 140 -5.02 -14.21 28.32
CA THR A 140 -5.25 -15.48 29.02
C THR A 140 -5.78 -15.23 30.43
N VAL A 141 -5.16 -14.32 31.19
CA VAL A 141 -5.63 -13.93 32.52
C VAL A 141 -7.05 -13.38 32.49
N ILE A 142 -7.34 -12.47 31.56
CA ILE A 142 -8.66 -11.86 31.39
C ILE A 142 -9.72 -12.92 31.08
N ASN A 143 -9.47 -13.80 30.10
CA ASN A 143 -10.43 -14.84 29.73
C ASN A 143 -10.66 -15.86 30.86
N ASN A 144 -9.62 -16.20 31.62
CA ASN A 144 -9.76 -17.07 32.79
C ASN A 144 -10.66 -16.44 33.87
N HIS A 145 -10.59 -15.12 34.05
CA HIS A 145 -11.51 -14.38 34.93
C HIS A 145 -12.93 -14.37 34.37
N LEU A 146 -13.12 -14.02 33.08
CA LEU A 146 -14.44 -13.96 32.44
C LEU A 146 -15.17 -15.31 32.46
N THR A 147 -14.44 -16.40 32.24
CA THR A 147 -15.02 -17.76 32.25
C THR A 147 -15.65 -18.09 33.60
N ARG A 148 -15.07 -17.62 34.71
CA ARG A 148 -15.59 -17.87 36.07
C ARG A 148 -16.81 -17.01 36.40
N ASN A 149 -16.90 -15.82 35.79
CA ASN A 149 -17.94 -14.84 36.11
C ASN A 149 -19.07 -14.79 35.07
N ARG A 150 -19.21 -15.84 34.24
CA ARG A 150 -20.17 -15.92 33.12
C ARG A 150 -20.04 -14.79 32.10
N GLY A 151 -18.83 -14.25 31.95
CA GLY A 151 -18.49 -13.29 30.89
C GLY A 151 -18.24 -14.01 29.56
N GLY A 152 -18.40 -13.27 28.45
CA GLY A 152 -18.01 -13.73 27.12
C GLY A 152 -16.50 -13.95 26.97
N LYS A 153 -16.04 -14.25 25.76
CA LYS A 153 -14.63 -14.50 25.47
C LYS A 153 -14.04 -13.32 24.71
N ILE A 154 -12.94 -12.77 25.21
CA ILE A 154 -12.20 -11.72 24.52
C ILE A 154 -11.22 -12.36 23.54
N SER A 155 -11.24 -11.91 22.28
CA SER A 155 -10.27 -12.28 21.23
C SER A 155 -9.10 -11.27 21.15
N PHE A 156 -8.10 -11.55 20.32
CA PHE A 156 -7.04 -10.56 20.05
C PHE A 156 -7.57 -9.33 19.29
N THR A 157 -8.56 -9.51 18.41
CA THR A 157 -9.13 -8.41 17.62
C THR A 157 -9.87 -7.40 18.50
N HIS A 158 -10.46 -7.83 19.61
CA HIS A 158 -11.02 -6.92 20.61
C HIS A 158 -9.95 -5.99 21.21
N LEU A 159 -8.82 -6.57 21.63
CA LEU A 159 -7.73 -5.82 22.25
C LEU A 159 -7.08 -4.87 21.24
N LEU A 160 -6.84 -5.34 20.01
CA LEU A 160 -6.25 -4.53 18.94
C LEU A 160 -7.20 -3.44 18.48
N GLY A 161 -8.49 -3.74 18.30
CA GLY A 161 -9.51 -2.77 17.93
C GLY A 161 -9.59 -1.64 18.95
N TYR A 162 -9.67 -1.98 20.24
CA TYR A 162 -9.70 -0.97 21.29
C TYR A 162 -8.39 -0.16 21.36
N ALA A 163 -7.24 -0.80 21.20
CA ALA A 163 -5.95 -0.11 21.16
C ALA A 163 -5.87 0.89 20.00
N ILE A 164 -6.42 0.56 18.82
CA ILE A 164 -6.50 1.45 17.66
C ILE A 164 -7.37 2.67 17.99
N VAL A 165 -8.55 2.46 18.61
CA VAL A 165 -9.41 3.57 19.04
C VAL A 165 -8.67 4.50 20.01
N GLN A 166 -7.96 3.94 20.99
CA GLN A 166 -7.16 4.72 21.93
C GLN A 166 -5.98 5.46 21.26
N ALA A 167 -5.39 4.87 20.21
CA ALA A 167 -4.35 5.54 19.42
C ALA A 167 -4.93 6.71 18.63
N VAL A 168 -6.09 6.54 17.98
CA VAL A 168 -6.77 7.60 17.23
C VAL A 168 -7.18 8.75 18.15
N LYS A 169 -7.59 8.49 19.39
CA LYS A 169 -7.83 9.55 20.40
C LYS A 169 -6.60 10.42 20.65
N LYS A 170 -5.42 9.82 20.66
CA LYS A 170 -4.13 10.54 20.83
C LYS A 170 -3.67 11.25 19.55
N PHE A 171 -4.02 10.69 18.40
CA PHE A 171 -3.64 11.18 17.07
C PHE A 171 -4.88 11.40 16.19
N PRO A 172 -5.71 12.42 16.49
CA PRO A 172 -7.00 12.62 15.82
C PRO A 172 -6.87 12.97 14.33
N ASN A 173 -5.70 13.42 13.89
CA ASN A 173 -5.39 13.63 12.48
C ASN A 173 -5.49 12.34 11.65
N MET A 174 -5.33 11.17 12.26
CA MET A 174 -5.50 9.86 11.59
C MET A 174 -6.97 9.51 11.31
N ASN A 175 -7.93 10.22 11.89
CA ASN A 175 -9.38 10.03 11.64
C ASN A 175 -9.93 10.97 10.55
N ARG A 176 -9.08 11.77 9.91
CA ARG A 176 -9.50 12.73 8.88
C ARG A 176 -9.73 12.05 7.53
N HIS A 177 -10.57 12.65 6.71
CA HIS A 177 -10.73 12.25 5.31
C HIS A 177 -10.70 13.48 4.40
N PHE A 178 -10.33 13.24 3.15
CA PHE A 178 -10.43 14.23 2.09
C PHE A 178 -11.87 14.30 1.58
N ALA A 179 -12.35 15.51 1.33
CA ALA A 179 -13.63 15.73 0.65
C ALA A 179 -13.53 16.99 -0.21
N GLU A 180 -14.22 16.98 -1.35
CA GLU A 180 -14.49 18.20 -2.10
C GLU A 180 -15.82 18.80 -1.64
N ILE A 181 -15.78 20.03 -1.13
CA ILE A 181 -16.96 20.77 -0.68
C ILE A 181 -16.99 22.06 -1.50
N ASP A 182 -18.08 22.27 -2.23
CA ASP A 182 -18.26 23.41 -3.14
C ASP A 182 -17.12 23.54 -4.17
N GLY A 183 -16.64 22.40 -4.69
CA GLY A 183 -15.55 22.33 -5.67
C GLY A 183 -14.17 22.67 -5.11
N LYS A 184 -14.02 22.74 -3.78
CA LYS A 184 -12.75 23.03 -3.11
C LYS A 184 -12.27 21.82 -2.29
N PRO A 185 -10.96 21.53 -2.33
CA PRO A 185 -10.37 20.45 -1.53
C PRO A 185 -10.42 20.80 -0.04
N ASN A 186 -10.95 19.89 0.78
CA ASN A 186 -11.05 20.03 2.23
C ASN A 186 -10.51 18.79 2.94
N ALA A 187 -9.86 19.01 4.09
CA ALA A 187 -9.56 17.97 5.06
C ALA A 187 -10.62 18.01 6.17
N VAL A 188 -11.52 17.03 6.18
CA VAL A 188 -12.62 16.95 7.14
C VAL A 188 -12.16 16.20 8.37
N THR A 189 -12.34 16.81 9.55
CA THR A 189 -12.16 16.14 10.85
C THR A 189 -13.54 15.75 11.39
N PRO A 190 -13.90 14.45 11.40
CA PRO A 190 -15.17 14.01 11.97
C PRO A 190 -15.27 14.29 13.46
N ALA A 191 -16.48 14.55 13.96
CA ALA A 191 -16.74 14.76 15.39
C ALA A 191 -16.53 13.47 16.23
N HIS A 192 -16.74 12.31 15.60
CA HIS A 192 -16.69 11.00 16.25
C HIS A 192 -15.75 10.05 15.51
N THR A 193 -15.22 9.07 16.23
CA THR A 193 -14.47 7.96 15.66
C THR A 193 -15.39 6.76 15.52
N ASN A 194 -15.44 6.19 14.33
CA ASN A 194 -16.15 4.95 14.06
C ASN A 194 -15.13 3.90 13.63
N LEU A 195 -15.14 2.73 14.25
CA LEU A 195 -14.21 1.65 13.89
C LEU A 195 -14.92 0.65 12.97
N GLY A 196 -14.46 0.57 11.72
CA GLY A 196 -14.91 -0.45 10.77
C GLY A 196 -14.31 -1.83 11.08
N LEU A 197 -15.14 -2.86 11.08
CA LEU A 197 -14.78 -4.26 11.29
C LEU A 197 -15.09 -5.05 10.02
N ALA A 198 -14.05 -5.52 9.35
CA ALA A 198 -14.18 -6.41 8.20
C ALA A 198 -14.53 -7.82 8.68
N ILE A 199 -15.72 -8.28 8.31
CA ILE A 199 -16.30 -9.56 8.71
C ILE A 199 -16.57 -10.39 7.46
N ASP A 200 -16.13 -11.64 7.52
CA ASP A 200 -16.40 -12.62 6.49
C ASP A 200 -17.60 -13.48 6.89
N LEU A 201 -18.68 -13.34 6.12
CA LEU A 201 -19.95 -14.00 6.36
C LEU A 201 -20.12 -15.17 5.39
N GLN A 202 -20.39 -16.35 5.93
CA GLN A 202 -20.78 -17.52 5.14
C GLN A 202 -22.28 -17.47 4.86
N GLY A 203 -22.64 -17.39 3.58
CA GLY A 203 -24.01 -17.51 3.09
C GLY A 203 -24.51 -18.95 3.15
N LYS A 204 -25.84 -19.10 3.08
CA LYS A 204 -26.52 -20.41 3.13
C LYS A 204 -26.08 -21.38 2.03
N ASP A 205 -25.65 -20.84 0.89
CA ASP A 205 -25.19 -21.59 -0.28
C ASP A 205 -23.70 -21.96 -0.20
N GLY A 206 -23.06 -21.76 0.96
CA GLY A 206 -21.63 -21.98 1.17
C GLY A 206 -20.73 -20.87 0.63
N LYS A 207 -21.25 -19.96 -0.19
CA LYS A 207 -20.53 -18.77 -0.69
C LYS A 207 -20.19 -17.82 0.46
N ARG A 208 -19.00 -17.20 0.41
CA ARG A 208 -18.53 -16.24 1.41
C ARG A 208 -18.71 -14.82 0.93
N SER A 209 -18.92 -13.88 1.85
CA SER A 209 -19.12 -12.46 1.54
C SER A 209 -18.41 -11.58 2.56
N LEU A 210 -17.72 -10.56 2.07
CA LEU A 210 -17.10 -9.54 2.92
C LEU A 210 -18.12 -8.43 3.23
N VAL A 211 -18.32 -8.16 4.50
CA VAL A 211 -19.11 -7.03 5.00
C VAL A 211 -18.26 -6.24 5.98
N VAL A 212 -18.41 -4.92 6.00
CA VAL A 212 -17.75 -4.06 6.97
C VAL A 212 -18.82 -3.43 7.86
N ALA A 213 -18.93 -3.91 9.10
CA ALA A 213 -19.75 -3.28 10.13
C ALA A 213 -18.97 -2.15 10.80
N ALA A 214 -19.63 -1.22 11.49
CA ALA A 214 -18.94 -0.11 12.16
C ALA A 214 -19.45 0.11 13.57
N ILE A 215 -18.55 0.02 14.55
CA ILE A 215 -18.81 0.46 15.92
C ILE A 215 -18.79 1.99 15.91
N LYS A 216 -19.91 2.62 16.26
CA LYS A 216 -20.08 4.08 16.20
C LYS A 216 -19.64 4.76 17.50
N GLY A 217 -19.06 5.95 17.39
CA GLY A 217 -18.69 6.78 18.56
C GLY A 217 -17.79 6.04 19.55
N CYS A 218 -16.90 5.18 19.04
CA CYS A 218 -16.16 4.24 19.87
C CYS A 218 -15.13 4.92 20.79
N GLU A 219 -14.80 6.19 20.54
CA GLU A 219 -13.91 6.98 21.40
C GLU A 219 -14.44 7.21 22.81
N ALA A 220 -15.76 7.15 22.98
CA ALA A 220 -16.44 7.36 24.26
C ALA A 220 -16.66 6.06 25.05
N LEU A 221 -16.44 4.89 24.42
CA LEU A 221 -16.71 3.61 25.05
C LEU A 221 -15.58 3.18 25.98
N GLU A 222 -15.94 2.77 27.18
CA GLU A 222 -15.06 1.99 28.04
C GLU A 222 -14.86 0.58 27.46
N PHE A 223 -13.80 -0.11 27.88
CA PHE A 223 -13.41 -1.37 27.23
C PHE A 223 -14.52 -2.43 27.22
N ALA A 224 -15.29 -2.56 28.31
CA ALA A 224 -16.39 -3.52 28.38
C ALA A 224 -17.53 -3.16 27.40
N GLU A 225 -17.84 -1.86 27.26
CA GLU A 225 -18.86 -1.37 26.33
C GLU A 225 -18.42 -1.54 24.88
N PHE A 226 -17.13 -1.30 24.60
CA PHE A 226 -16.54 -1.56 23.29
C PHE A 226 -16.64 -3.04 22.91
N VAL A 227 -16.34 -3.96 23.84
CA VAL A 227 -16.48 -5.40 23.58
C VAL A 227 -17.95 -5.77 23.33
N ALA A 228 -18.89 -5.23 24.09
CA ALA A 228 -20.31 -5.47 23.85
C ALA A 228 -20.75 -4.97 22.47
N ALA A 229 -20.32 -3.77 22.07
CA ALA A 229 -20.63 -3.21 20.75
C ALA A 229 -19.88 -3.89 19.60
N TYR A 230 -18.77 -4.59 19.87
CA TYR A 230 -18.04 -5.37 18.87
C TYR A 230 -18.76 -6.67 18.53
N GLU A 231 -19.40 -7.29 19.52
CA GLU A 231 -20.09 -8.59 19.40
C GLU A 231 -21.56 -8.49 18.96
N ASP A 232 -22.09 -7.26 18.85
CA ASP A 232 -23.43 -6.96 18.31
C ASP A 232 -23.43 -6.97 16.76
#